data_AF-A0A529X5C4-F1
#
_entry.id   AF-A0A529X5C4-F1
#
_cell.length_a   1.000
_cell.length_b   1.000
_cell.length_c   1.000
_cell.angle_alpha   90.00
_cell.angle_beta   90.00
_cell.angle_gamma   90.00
#
_symmetry.space_group_name_H-M   'P 1'
#
loop_
_entity.id
_entity.type
_entity.pdbx_description
1 polymer ?
#
loop_
_entity_poly.entity_id
_entity_poly.type
_entity_poly.pdbx_seq_one_letter_code
_entity_poly.pdbx_strand_id
1 'polypeptide(L)'
;MLFWRPFKEGFEKSNPNYKIRDIPVPYGNFWDKQFVELSASNSPDIVTMFDTEIKSYVEHDFVEPLNSYIEKAGVTLDDFQPGAQAAVKDGNIYGLLFLVNPRAMFYHGGLFRNEGLPVPKNLAEFYAALRKLRKRETQQWGFATYAKPGDSNNLFSEIMPIIAGFGGAFFEKGAPTATKPETVEALKFYKRIYDEDLIPRGLDINVYRQLFAEGKIAMYASGPFMSGLVRKASAADGRARGCGAAISGQQNLCALGILRNWKDGRA
;
A
#
# COMPACT_ATOMS: atom_id res chain seq x y z
N MET A 1 -0.20 -7.00 -14.48
CA MET A 1 -1.49 -7.69 -14.75
C MET A 1 -1.47 -9.20 -14.43
N LEU A 2 -0.66 -9.67 -13.46
CA LEU A 2 -0.58 -11.10 -13.12
C LEU A 2 -1.70 -11.60 -12.20
N PHE A 3 -2.37 -10.70 -11.49
CA PHE A 3 -3.38 -11.05 -10.48
C PHE A 3 -4.72 -11.51 -11.10
N TRP A 4 -5.19 -10.83 -12.16
CA TRP A 4 -6.50 -11.10 -12.77
C TRP A 4 -6.53 -12.30 -13.70
N ARG A 5 -5.37 -12.78 -14.15
CA ARG A 5 -5.27 -13.81 -15.19
C ARG A 5 -6.01 -15.12 -14.82
N PRO A 6 -5.82 -15.70 -13.61
CA PRO A 6 -6.51 -16.94 -13.26
C PRO A 6 -8.04 -16.77 -13.16
N PHE A 7 -8.51 -15.62 -12.67
CA PHE A 7 -9.94 -15.31 -12.60
C PHE A 7 -10.54 -15.21 -14.00
N LYS A 8 -9.89 -14.45 -14.88
CA LYS A 8 -10.29 -14.30 -16.29
C LYS A 8 -10.33 -15.64 -17.01
N GLU A 9 -9.28 -16.44 -16.91
CA GLU A 9 -9.22 -17.76 -17.54
C GLU A 9 -10.30 -18.70 -17.01
N GLY A 10 -10.54 -18.71 -15.69
CA GLY A 10 -11.62 -19.50 -15.08
C GLY A 10 -13.01 -19.08 -15.54
N PHE A 11 -13.26 -17.77 -15.61
CA PHE A 11 -14.52 -17.21 -16.08
C PHE A 11 -14.75 -17.55 -17.55
N GLU A 12 -13.80 -17.25 -18.45
CA GLU A 12 -13.94 -17.50 -19.88
C GLU A 12 -14.07 -18.99 -20.21
N LYS A 13 -13.44 -19.87 -19.41
CA LYS A 13 -13.59 -21.33 -19.56
C LYS A 13 -15.00 -21.79 -19.20
N SER A 14 -15.62 -21.19 -18.18
CA SER A 14 -16.96 -21.54 -17.72
C SER A 14 -18.06 -20.82 -18.51
N ASN A 15 -17.70 -19.76 -19.23
CA ASN A 15 -18.60 -18.88 -19.97
C ASN A 15 -18.03 -18.64 -21.39
N PRO A 16 -18.04 -19.66 -22.28
CA PRO A 16 -17.30 -19.64 -23.53
C PRO A 16 -17.75 -18.55 -24.52
N ASN A 17 -18.97 -18.02 -24.36
CA ASN A 17 -19.53 -16.95 -25.18
C ASN A 17 -19.06 -15.55 -24.74
N TYR A 18 -18.34 -15.43 -23.63
CA TYR A 18 -17.90 -14.15 -23.08
C TYR A 18 -16.37 -14.06 -23.06
N LYS A 19 -15.87 -12.85 -23.36
CA LYS A 19 -14.43 -12.53 -23.37
C LYS A 19 -14.16 -11.28 -22.55
N ILE A 20 -13.15 -11.35 -21.68
CA ILE A 20 -12.73 -10.21 -20.84
C ILE A 20 -11.57 -9.53 -21.54
N ARG A 21 -11.73 -8.25 -21.90
CA ARG A 21 -10.67 -7.44 -22.51
C ARG A 21 -10.08 -6.47 -21.48
N ASP A 22 -8.78 -6.61 -21.23
CA ASP A 22 -8.06 -5.75 -20.30
C ASP A 22 -7.70 -4.40 -20.95
N ILE A 23 -7.91 -3.29 -20.24
CA ILE A 23 -7.50 -1.95 -20.67
C ILE A 23 -6.36 -1.48 -19.75
N PRO A 24 -5.10 -1.49 -20.21
CA PRO A 24 -3.96 -1.14 -19.35
C PRO A 24 -3.83 0.38 -19.19
N VAL A 25 -3.91 0.86 -17.95
CA VAL A 25 -3.71 2.28 -17.61
C VAL A 25 -2.56 2.43 -16.62
N PRO A 26 -1.56 3.31 -16.87
CA PRO A 26 -0.49 3.58 -15.92
C PRO A 26 -1.02 4.14 -14.59
N TYR A 27 -0.47 3.67 -13.47
CA TYR A 27 -0.98 3.98 -12.12
C TYR A 27 -1.02 5.50 -11.80
N GLY A 28 0.01 6.26 -12.16
CA GLY A 28 0.16 7.66 -11.74
C GLY A 28 -1.03 8.56 -12.10
N ASN A 29 -1.66 8.28 -13.26
CA ASN A 29 -2.80 9.05 -13.77
C ASN A 29 -4.04 8.15 -13.94
N PHE A 30 -4.09 7.01 -13.25
CA PHE A 30 -5.13 6.01 -13.45
C PHE A 30 -6.52 6.58 -13.18
N TRP A 31 -6.68 7.27 -12.05
CA TRP A 31 -7.96 7.80 -11.59
C TRP A 31 -8.48 8.93 -12.46
N ASP A 32 -7.62 9.90 -12.80
CA ASP A 32 -7.99 11.01 -13.68
C ASP A 32 -8.42 10.51 -15.06
N LYS A 33 -7.69 9.54 -15.63
CA LYS A 33 -8.04 8.94 -16.92
C LYS A 33 -9.35 8.17 -16.87
N GLN A 34 -9.53 7.32 -15.85
CA GLN A 34 -10.76 6.57 -15.66
C GLN A 34 -11.96 7.51 -15.54
N PHE A 35 -11.85 8.57 -14.73
CA PHE A 35 -12.91 9.57 -14.57
C PHE A 35 -13.29 10.24 -15.90
N VAL A 36 -12.30 10.64 -16.71
CA VAL A 36 -12.52 11.23 -18.04
C VAL A 36 -13.20 10.23 -18.99
N GLU A 37 -12.76 8.97 -19.01
CA GLU A 37 -13.35 7.92 -19.85
C GLU A 37 -14.82 7.63 -19.48
N LEU A 38 -15.11 7.55 -18.18
CA LEU A 38 -16.47 7.40 -17.66
C LEU A 38 -17.36 8.58 -18.07
N SER A 39 -16.83 9.80 -18.00
CA SER A 39 -17.55 11.01 -18.41
C SER A 39 -17.81 11.08 -19.92
N ALA A 40 -16.94 10.49 -20.73
CA ALA A 40 -16.95 10.61 -22.19
C ALA A 40 -17.84 9.57 -22.91
N SER A 41 -18.65 8.79 -22.18
CA SER A 41 -19.50 7.70 -22.72
C SER A 41 -18.73 6.59 -23.46
N ASN A 42 -17.42 6.48 -23.26
CA ASN A 42 -16.58 5.38 -23.74
C ASN A 42 -16.10 4.53 -22.55
N SER A 43 -17.03 4.19 -21.67
CA SER A 43 -16.78 3.52 -20.39
C SER A 43 -16.48 2.02 -20.59
N PRO A 44 -15.57 1.42 -19.80
CA PRO A 44 -15.51 -0.02 -19.65
C PRO A 44 -16.81 -0.56 -19.01
N ASP A 45 -17.14 -1.83 -19.26
CA ASP A 45 -18.26 -2.50 -18.59
C ASP A 45 -17.97 -2.78 -17.11
N ILE A 46 -16.69 -2.98 -16.77
CA ILE A 46 -16.23 -3.25 -15.41
C ILE A 46 -15.04 -2.33 -15.12
N VAL A 47 -15.17 -1.54 -14.06
CA VAL A 47 -14.10 -0.66 -13.57
C VAL A 47 -13.57 -1.14 -12.22
N THR A 48 -12.25 -1.10 -12.07
CA THR A 48 -11.63 -1.18 -10.74
C THR A 48 -11.47 0.23 -10.20
N MET A 49 -11.93 0.46 -8.98
CA MET A 49 -11.80 1.74 -8.27
C MET A 49 -11.19 1.56 -6.88
N PHE A 50 -10.56 2.62 -6.37
CA PHE A 50 -10.28 2.70 -4.94
C PHE A 50 -11.53 3.09 -4.18
N ASP A 51 -11.57 2.68 -2.92
CA ASP A 51 -12.62 3.02 -1.97
C ASP A 51 -12.81 4.54 -1.83
N THR A 52 -11.72 5.31 -2.00
CA THR A 52 -11.73 6.78 -1.98
C THR A 52 -12.55 7.40 -3.12
N GLU A 53 -12.70 6.70 -4.24
CA GLU A 53 -13.38 7.22 -5.44
C GLU A 53 -14.88 6.93 -5.47
N ILE A 54 -15.33 5.92 -4.71
CA ILE A 54 -16.72 5.42 -4.76
C ILE A 54 -17.74 6.54 -4.60
N LYS A 55 -17.52 7.43 -3.62
CA LYS A 55 -18.43 8.55 -3.38
C LYS A 55 -18.61 9.41 -4.63
N SER A 56 -17.50 9.81 -5.26
CA SER A 56 -17.55 10.66 -6.45
C SER A 56 -18.22 9.92 -7.62
N TYR A 57 -17.95 8.62 -7.77
CA TYR A 57 -18.51 7.83 -8.88
C TYR A 57 -20.02 7.64 -8.73
N VAL A 58 -20.52 7.50 -7.50
CA VAL A 58 -21.96 7.49 -7.19
C VAL A 58 -22.59 8.85 -7.46
N GLU A 59 -21.95 9.96 -7.02
CA GLU A 59 -22.47 11.31 -7.23
C GLU A 59 -22.54 11.73 -8.72
N HIS A 60 -21.74 11.09 -9.57
CA HIS A 60 -21.71 11.31 -11.03
C HIS A 60 -22.48 10.25 -11.84
N ASP A 61 -23.21 9.35 -11.18
CA ASP A 61 -23.95 8.25 -11.83
C ASP A 61 -23.07 7.34 -12.73
N PHE A 62 -21.79 7.16 -12.38
CA PHE A 62 -20.86 6.32 -13.14
C PHE A 62 -20.96 4.83 -12.79
N VAL A 63 -21.60 4.49 -11.68
CA VAL A 63 -21.70 3.12 -11.15
C VAL A 63 -23.14 2.80 -10.78
N GLU A 64 -23.59 1.60 -11.10
CA GLU A 64 -24.94 1.14 -10.76
C GLU A 64 -24.97 0.41 -9.40
N PRO A 65 -26.12 0.40 -8.71
CA PRO A 65 -26.32 -0.44 -7.53
C PRO A 65 -26.18 -1.93 -7.87
N LEU A 66 -25.40 -2.65 -7.07
CA LEU A 66 -25.08 -4.06 -7.24
C LEU A 66 -25.99 -5.00 -6.44
N ASN A 67 -26.95 -4.48 -5.68
CA ASN A 67 -27.77 -5.23 -4.72
C ASN A 67 -28.43 -6.48 -5.33
N SER A 68 -29.06 -6.34 -6.50
CA SER A 68 -29.75 -7.46 -7.18
C SER A 68 -28.77 -8.55 -7.65
N TYR A 69 -27.58 -8.16 -8.10
CA TYR A 69 -26.54 -9.10 -8.52
C TYR A 69 -25.96 -9.87 -7.32
N ILE A 70 -25.77 -9.19 -6.19
CA ILE A 70 -25.30 -9.77 -4.93
C ILE A 70 -26.31 -10.78 -4.39
N GLU A 71 -27.59 -10.40 -4.36
CA GLU A 71 -28.69 -11.29 -3.95
C GLU A 71 -28.75 -12.54 -4.83
N LYS A 72 -28.70 -12.37 -6.16
CA LYS A 72 -28.71 -13.48 -7.12
C LYS A 72 -27.50 -14.40 -6.96
N ALA A 73 -26.34 -13.85 -6.58
CA ALA A 73 -25.14 -14.62 -6.31
C ALA A 73 -25.20 -15.38 -4.98
N GLY A 74 -26.18 -15.09 -4.11
CA GLY A 74 -26.32 -15.73 -2.80
C GLY A 74 -25.20 -15.34 -1.83
N VAL A 75 -24.61 -14.16 -1.99
CA VAL A 75 -23.57 -13.61 -1.12
C VAL A 75 -24.08 -12.38 -0.38
N THR A 76 -23.44 -12.06 0.73
CA THR A 76 -23.74 -10.91 1.57
C THR A 76 -22.49 -10.05 1.75
N LEU A 77 -22.65 -8.80 2.17
CA LEU A 77 -21.51 -7.95 2.50
C LEU A 77 -20.64 -8.51 3.64
N ASP A 78 -21.23 -9.31 4.52
CA ASP A 78 -20.55 -9.95 5.65
C ASP A 78 -19.61 -11.09 5.21
N ASP A 79 -19.75 -11.58 3.98
CA ASP A 79 -18.81 -12.52 3.37
C ASP A 79 -17.49 -11.84 2.95
N PHE A 80 -17.44 -10.50 3.01
CA PHE A 80 -16.27 -9.69 2.66
C PHE A 80 -15.60 -9.10 3.91
N GLN A 81 -14.36 -8.63 3.74
CA GLN A 81 -13.65 -7.93 4.81
C GLN A 81 -14.42 -6.67 5.23
N PRO A 82 -14.31 -6.21 6.50
CA PRO A 82 -15.08 -5.07 7.02
C PRO A 82 -14.97 -3.79 6.20
N GLY A 83 -13.86 -3.60 5.46
CA GLY A 83 -13.68 -2.48 4.54
C GLY A 83 -14.69 -2.45 3.37
N ALA A 84 -15.43 -3.52 3.11
CA ALA A 84 -16.44 -3.58 2.05
C ALA A 84 -17.57 -2.57 2.28
N GLN A 85 -17.78 -2.16 3.53
CA GLN A 85 -18.73 -1.12 3.90
C GLN A 85 -18.41 0.24 3.25
N ALA A 86 -17.17 0.48 2.81
CA ALA A 86 -16.83 1.69 2.06
C ALA A 86 -17.56 1.77 0.71
N ALA A 87 -18.04 0.64 0.18
CA ALA A 87 -18.82 0.59 -1.05
C ALA A 87 -20.33 0.81 -0.86
N VAL A 88 -20.78 1.01 0.39
CA VAL A 88 -22.21 1.19 0.70
C VAL A 88 -22.54 2.67 0.78
N LYS A 89 -23.54 3.09 0.01
CA LYS A 89 -24.06 4.45 0.04
C LYS A 89 -25.58 4.44 0.02
N ASP A 90 -26.18 5.08 1.01
CA ASP A 90 -27.64 5.25 1.15
C ASP A 90 -28.42 3.93 1.02
N GLY A 91 -27.86 2.83 1.56
CA GLY A 91 -28.45 1.48 1.54
C GLY A 91 -28.13 0.64 0.29
N ASN A 92 -27.51 1.23 -0.73
CA ASN A 92 -27.10 0.56 -1.96
C ASN A 92 -25.63 0.18 -1.93
N ILE A 93 -25.28 -0.92 -2.60
CA ILE A 93 -23.92 -1.44 -2.70
C ILE A 93 -23.39 -1.07 -4.09
N TYR A 94 -22.36 -0.23 -4.18
CA TYR A 94 -21.85 0.27 -5.47
C TYR A 94 -20.52 -0.37 -5.91
N GLY A 95 -20.04 -1.35 -5.16
CA GLY A 95 -18.79 -2.03 -5.47
C GLY A 95 -18.60 -3.30 -4.64
N LEU A 96 -17.76 -4.20 -5.16
CA LEU A 96 -17.35 -5.42 -4.46
C LEU A 96 -15.89 -5.29 -4.05
N LEU A 97 -15.64 -5.45 -2.75
CA LEU A 97 -14.28 -5.42 -2.21
C LEU A 97 -13.54 -6.70 -2.60
N PHE A 98 -12.71 -6.62 -3.64
CA PHE A 98 -11.92 -7.76 -4.12
C PHE A 98 -10.48 -7.79 -3.58
N LEU A 99 -9.95 -6.66 -3.12
CA LEU A 99 -8.59 -6.55 -2.60
C LEU A 99 -8.53 -5.52 -1.48
N VAL A 100 -7.93 -5.91 -0.35
CA VAL A 100 -7.49 -4.97 0.69
C VAL A 100 -6.00 -4.72 0.56
N ASN A 101 -5.60 -3.46 0.77
CA ASN A 101 -4.20 -3.04 0.69
C ASN A 101 -3.72 -2.45 2.02
N PRO A 102 -3.70 -3.25 3.11
CA PRO A 102 -3.14 -2.79 4.37
C PRO A 102 -1.66 -2.48 4.18
N ARG A 103 -1.20 -1.37 4.77
CA ARG A 103 0.22 -1.10 4.85
C ARG A 103 0.82 -1.92 6.00
N ALA A 104 2.05 -2.39 5.82
CA ALA A 104 2.82 -3.06 6.84
C ALA A 104 4.28 -2.63 6.71
N MET A 105 5.01 -2.62 7.82
CA MET A 105 6.46 -2.36 7.78
C MET A 105 7.17 -3.67 7.42
N PHE A 106 7.71 -3.75 6.20
CA PHE A 106 8.61 -4.84 5.81
C PHE A 106 10.03 -4.49 6.24
N TYR A 107 10.80 -5.46 6.71
CA TYR A 107 12.21 -5.24 7.03
C TYR A 107 13.13 -6.39 6.64
N HIS A 108 14.38 -6.05 6.28
CA HIS A 108 15.42 -7.00 5.93
C HIS A 108 16.18 -7.46 7.18
N GLY A 109 15.79 -8.61 7.75
CA GLY A 109 16.35 -9.11 9.02
C GLY A 109 17.87 -9.32 9.01
N GLY A 110 18.45 -9.64 7.85
CA GLY A 110 19.91 -9.75 7.71
C GLY A 110 20.66 -8.44 7.96
N LEU A 111 20.09 -7.30 7.57
CA LEU A 111 20.74 -6.00 7.78
C LEU A 111 20.72 -5.61 9.26
N PHE A 112 19.61 -5.91 9.94
CA PHE A 112 19.50 -5.74 11.39
C PHE A 112 20.49 -6.63 12.15
N ARG A 113 20.59 -7.91 11.79
CA ARG A 113 21.52 -8.85 12.44
C ARG A 113 22.99 -8.46 12.24
N ASN A 114 23.38 -8.05 11.04
CA ASN A 114 24.76 -7.67 10.74
C ASN A 114 25.23 -6.48 11.60
N GLU A 115 24.32 -5.59 11.97
CA GLU A 115 24.59 -4.43 12.82
C GLU A 115 24.26 -4.66 14.31
N GLY A 116 23.83 -5.88 14.68
CA GLY A 116 23.43 -6.22 16.04
C GLY A 116 22.22 -5.41 16.55
N LEU A 117 21.31 -5.01 15.66
CA LEU A 117 20.16 -4.16 15.98
C LEU A 117 18.89 -4.96 16.23
N PRO A 118 18.11 -4.61 17.28
CA PRO A 118 16.74 -5.07 17.39
C PRO A 118 15.86 -4.40 16.34
N VAL A 119 14.73 -5.04 16.04
CA VAL A 119 13.68 -4.43 15.21
C VAL A 119 13.00 -3.32 16.02
N PRO A 120 12.88 -2.09 15.48
CA PRO A 120 12.39 -0.95 16.23
C PRO A 120 10.90 -1.07 16.57
N LYS A 121 10.54 -0.68 17.79
CA LYS A 121 9.16 -0.72 18.32
C LYS A 121 8.54 0.65 18.55
N ASN A 122 9.34 1.71 18.48
CA ASN A 122 8.91 3.09 18.71
C ASN A 122 9.73 4.07 17.84
N LEU A 123 9.36 5.35 17.89
CA LEU A 123 9.98 6.41 17.09
C LEU A 123 11.48 6.56 17.31
N ALA A 124 11.89 6.55 18.57
CA ALA A 124 13.29 6.76 18.93
C ALA A 124 14.15 5.61 18.39
N GLU A 125 13.72 4.37 18.59
CA GLU A 125 14.38 3.18 18.05
C GLU A 125 14.38 3.17 16.53
N PHE A 126 13.27 3.52 15.89
CA PHE A 126 13.17 3.56 14.44
C PHE A 126 14.16 4.57 13.85
N TYR A 127 14.16 5.80 14.36
CA TYR A 127 15.08 6.84 13.92
C TYR A 127 16.56 6.45 14.17
N ALA A 128 16.87 5.85 15.32
CA ALA A 128 18.20 5.34 15.60
C ALA A 128 18.62 4.23 14.62
N ALA A 129 17.71 3.30 14.30
CA ALA A 129 17.93 2.26 13.31
C ALA A 129 18.18 2.86 11.92
N LEU A 130 17.42 3.90 11.51
CA LEU A 130 17.63 4.57 10.21
C LEU A 130 19.07 5.05 10.04
N ARG A 131 19.59 5.73 11.08
CA ARG A 131 20.95 6.28 11.09
C ARG A 131 22.02 5.20 11.06
N LYS A 132 21.85 4.14 11.86
CA LYS A 132 22.84 3.04 11.91
C LYS A 132 22.87 2.20 10.64
N LEU A 133 21.72 2.00 10.01
CA LEU A 133 21.56 1.21 8.79
C LEU A 133 21.87 2.00 7.51
N ARG A 134 22.10 3.32 7.61
CA ARG A 134 22.55 4.14 6.48
C ARG A 134 24.04 3.89 6.22
N LYS A 135 24.37 3.36 5.03
CA LYS A 135 25.74 3.18 4.52
C LYS A 135 25.86 3.86 3.17
N ARG A 136 26.65 4.93 3.07
CA ARG A 136 26.69 5.80 1.88
C ARG A 136 27.52 5.18 0.75
N GLU A 137 28.58 4.50 1.13
CA GLU A 137 29.54 3.78 0.29
C GLU A 137 28.89 2.66 -0.52
N THR A 138 27.90 1.95 0.05
CA THR A 138 27.16 0.89 -0.62
C THR A 138 25.77 1.32 -1.10
N GLN A 139 25.42 2.61 -0.94
CA GLN A 139 24.08 3.12 -1.22
C GLN A 139 22.99 2.27 -0.51
N GLN A 140 23.19 2.01 0.79
CA GLN A 140 22.21 1.34 1.64
C GLN A 140 21.47 2.36 2.50
N TRP A 141 20.15 2.31 2.55
CA TRP A 141 19.31 3.17 3.39
C TRP A 141 18.60 2.39 4.48
N GLY A 142 18.36 3.04 5.63
CA GLY A 142 17.64 2.42 6.73
C GLY A 142 16.14 2.30 6.47
N PHE A 143 15.57 3.17 5.64
CA PHE A 143 14.15 3.16 5.30
C PHE A 143 13.91 3.73 3.90
N ALA A 144 12.78 3.37 3.30
CA ALA A 144 12.28 4.04 2.10
C ALA A 144 10.85 4.54 2.30
N THR A 145 10.64 5.76 1.81
CA THR A 145 9.34 6.40 1.60
C THR A 145 9.48 7.29 0.37
N TYR A 146 8.37 7.61 -0.29
CA TYR A 146 8.39 8.35 -1.54
C TYR A 146 8.90 9.78 -1.35
N ALA A 147 9.91 10.17 -2.12
CA ALA A 147 10.55 11.48 -2.06
C ALA A 147 10.88 12.03 -3.46
N LYS A 148 10.02 11.75 -4.46
CA LYS A 148 10.11 12.32 -5.81
C LYS A 148 9.07 13.43 -5.97
N PRO A 149 9.47 14.64 -6.41
CA PRO A 149 8.54 15.73 -6.65
C PRO A 149 7.68 15.49 -7.90
N GLY A 150 6.51 16.13 -7.97
CA GLY A 150 5.64 16.10 -9.15
C GLY A 150 4.66 14.92 -9.23
N ASP A 151 4.59 14.08 -8.19
CA ASP A 151 3.67 12.93 -8.12
C ASP A 151 3.00 12.89 -6.74
N SER A 152 1.92 13.65 -6.62
CA SER A 152 1.15 13.84 -5.38
C SER A 152 0.50 12.55 -4.90
N ASN A 153 0.03 11.69 -5.81
CA ASN A 153 -0.67 10.45 -5.47
C ASN A 153 0.24 9.44 -4.79
N ASN A 154 1.44 9.20 -5.33
CA ASN A 154 2.42 8.34 -4.69
C ASN A 154 2.99 8.98 -3.43
N LEU A 155 3.23 10.31 -3.43
CA LEU A 155 3.67 11.01 -2.24
C LEU A 155 2.67 10.84 -1.09
N PHE A 156 1.40 11.14 -1.32
CA PHE A 156 0.34 10.96 -0.33
C PHE A 156 0.31 9.52 0.18
N SER A 157 0.21 8.54 -0.73
CA SER A 157 0.06 7.13 -0.37
C SER A 157 1.23 6.57 0.46
N GLU A 158 2.46 7.00 0.18
CA GLU A 158 3.67 6.42 0.77
C GLU A 158 4.14 7.15 2.03
N ILE A 159 3.77 8.43 2.25
CA ILE A 159 4.06 9.13 3.50
C ILE A 159 3.02 8.85 4.59
N MET A 160 1.80 8.43 4.22
CA MET A 160 0.71 8.19 5.18
C MET A 160 1.07 7.22 6.32
N PRO A 161 1.88 6.15 6.14
CA PRO A 161 2.36 5.34 7.26
C PRO A 161 3.14 6.13 8.32
N ILE A 162 3.92 7.14 7.93
CA ILE A 162 4.62 8.04 8.87
C ILE A 162 3.61 8.93 9.57
N ILE A 163 2.72 9.57 8.81
CA ILE A 163 1.70 10.48 9.35
C ILE A 163 0.83 9.74 10.39
N ALA A 164 0.32 8.56 10.03
CA ALA A 164 -0.48 7.71 10.91
C ALA A 164 0.30 7.21 12.14
N GLY A 165 1.61 6.95 12.00
CA GLY A 165 2.46 6.54 13.12
C GLY A 165 2.54 7.59 14.23
N PHE A 166 2.52 8.87 13.85
CA PHE A 166 2.46 10.00 14.79
C PHE A 166 1.05 10.27 15.32
N GLY A 167 0.04 9.52 14.86
CA GLY A 167 -1.37 9.75 15.15
C GLY A 167 -1.98 10.90 14.34
N GLY A 168 -1.28 11.38 13.32
CA GLY A 168 -1.74 12.46 12.45
C GLY A 168 -2.60 11.98 11.29
N ALA A 169 -3.22 12.95 10.63
CA ALA A 169 -3.99 12.77 9.40
C ALA A 169 -4.05 14.09 8.61
N PHE A 170 -4.26 14.02 7.30
CA PHE A 170 -4.53 15.20 6.48
C PHE A 170 -6.00 15.64 6.55
N PHE A 171 -6.91 14.69 6.80
CA PHE A 171 -8.34 14.94 6.94
C PHE A 171 -8.92 14.06 8.03
N GLU A 172 -9.88 14.60 8.79
CA GLU A 172 -10.71 13.85 9.72
C GLU A 172 -12.17 14.30 9.55
N LYS A 173 -13.08 13.34 9.34
CA LYS A 173 -14.51 13.61 9.14
C LYS A 173 -14.79 14.69 8.07
N GLY A 174 -13.98 14.71 7.01
CA GLY A 174 -14.08 15.68 5.91
C GLY A 174 -13.48 17.06 6.19
N ALA A 175 -13.01 17.32 7.41
CA ALA A 175 -12.32 18.56 7.75
C ALA A 175 -10.79 18.41 7.55
N PRO A 176 -10.09 19.42 7.00
CA PRO A 176 -8.64 19.38 6.86
C PRO A 176 -7.95 19.47 8.24
N THR A 177 -6.97 18.60 8.46
CA THR A 177 -6.24 18.47 9.73
C THR A 177 -4.71 18.53 9.56
N ALA A 178 -4.25 18.97 8.39
CA ALA A 178 -2.83 19.04 8.05
C ALA A 178 -1.97 19.88 9.03
N THR A 179 -2.59 20.86 9.70
CA THR A 179 -1.94 21.78 10.63
C THR A 179 -1.98 21.33 12.10
N LYS A 180 -2.64 20.20 12.40
CA LYS A 180 -2.65 19.68 13.77
C LYS A 180 -1.23 19.31 14.23
N PRO A 181 -0.91 19.42 15.53
CA PRO A 181 0.44 19.18 16.05
C PRO A 181 1.04 17.85 15.61
N GLU A 182 0.28 16.76 15.70
CA GLU A 182 0.68 15.41 15.31
C GLU A 182 1.06 15.30 13.82
N THR A 183 0.28 15.89 12.92
CA THR A 183 0.58 15.90 11.48
C THR A 183 1.80 16.77 11.18
N VAL A 184 1.92 17.92 11.83
CA VAL A 184 3.09 18.82 11.70
C VAL A 184 4.37 18.12 12.17
N GLU A 185 4.34 17.45 13.32
CA GLU A 185 5.50 16.71 13.82
C GLU A 185 5.88 15.53 12.91
N ALA A 186 4.91 14.86 12.31
CA ALA A 186 5.17 13.81 11.32
C ALA A 186 5.85 14.37 10.05
N LEU A 187 5.39 15.53 9.55
CA LEU A 187 5.98 16.19 8.39
C LEU A 187 7.40 16.72 8.70
N LYS A 188 7.63 17.25 9.91
CA LYS A 188 8.97 17.63 10.37
C LYS A 188 9.89 16.42 10.44
N PHE A 189 9.39 15.28 10.94
CA PHE A 189 10.16 14.04 10.96
C PHE A 189 10.49 13.56 9.54
N TYR A 190 9.52 13.56 8.62
CA TYR A 190 9.75 13.24 7.21
C TYR A 190 10.81 14.16 6.59
N LYS A 191 10.72 15.48 6.83
CA LYS A 191 11.73 16.44 6.38
C LYS A 191 13.10 16.15 6.98
N ARG A 192 13.18 15.81 8.27
CA ARG A 192 14.43 15.48 8.95
C ARG A 192 15.11 14.26 8.33
N ILE A 193 14.39 13.15 8.14
CA ILE A 193 14.95 11.94 7.54
C ILE A 193 15.30 12.14 6.05
N TYR A 194 14.57 13.02 5.36
CA TYR A 194 14.92 13.49 4.03
C TYR A 194 16.24 14.25 4.06
N ASP A 195 16.37 15.31 4.85
CA ASP A 195 17.55 16.19 4.93
C ASP A 195 18.82 15.42 5.35
N GLU A 196 18.69 14.48 6.29
CA GLU A 196 19.79 13.63 6.78
C GLU A 196 20.22 12.51 5.81
N ASP A 197 19.60 12.39 4.64
CA ASP A 197 19.87 11.34 3.64
C ASP A 197 19.65 9.92 4.21
N LEU A 198 18.58 9.75 5.00
CA LEU A 198 18.21 8.46 5.60
C LEU A 198 17.21 7.67 4.74
N ILE A 199 16.69 8.31 3.70
CA ILE A 199 15.80 7.75 2.69
C ILE A 199 16.35 8.06 1.29
N PRO A 200 16.13 7.21 0.28
CA PRO A 200 16.51 7.54 -1.09
C PRO A 200 15.60 8.65 -1.66
N ARG A 201 16.13 9.45 -2.59
CA ARG A 201 15.46 10.66 -3.12
C ARG A 201 15.28 10.58 -4.63
N GLY A 202 14.18 11.15 -5.14
CA GLY A 202 13.97 11.32 -6.59
C GLY A 202 13.74 10.02 -7.39
N LEU A 203 13.67 8.86 -6.73
CA LEU A 203 13.46 7.59 -7.40
C LEU A 203 11.98 7.29 -7.60
N ASP A 204 11.66 6.59 -8.68
CA ASP A 204 10.32 6.05 -8.92
C ASP A 204 9.98 4.91 -7.95
N ILE A 205 8.68 4.73 -7.69
CA ILE A 205 8.21 3.78 -6.67
C ILE A 205 8.69 2.35 -6.91
N ASN A 206 8.79 1.94 -8.18
CA ASN A 206 9.27 0.61 -8.55
C ASN A 206 10.76 0.41 -8.25
N VAL A 207 11.56 1.48 -8.26
CA VAL A 207 12.97 1.42 -7.92
C VAL A 207 13.16 1.19 -6.43
N TYR A 208 12.38 1.84 -5.56
CA TYR A 208 12.41 1.54 -4.10
C TYR A 208 12.12 0.06 -3.82
N ARG A 209 11.12 -0.51 -4.51
CA ARG A 209 10.75 -1.94 -4.37
C ARG A 209 11.91 -2.86 -4.77
N GLN A 210 12.60 -2.55 -5.86
CA GLN A 210 13.76 -3.32 -6.30
C GLN A 210 14.93 -3.17 -5.33
N LEU A 211 15.27 -1.95 -4.90
CA LEU A 211 16.34 -1.72 -3.93
C LEU A 211 16.08 -2.43 -2.59
N PHE A 212 14.82 -2.51 -2.16
CA PHE A 212 14.44 -3.29 -1.00
C PHE A 212 14.65 -4.79 -1.23
N ALA A 213 14.24 -5.31 -2.38
CA ALA A 213 14.45 -6.71 -2.75
C ALA A 213 15.94 -7.08 -2.83
N GLU A 214 16.80 -6.15 -3.26
CA GLU A 214 18.27 -6.29 -3.33
C GLU A 214 18.97 -6.12 -1.96
N GLY A 215 18.23 -5.85 -0.88
CA GLY A 215 18.80 -5.63 0.44
C GLY A 215 19.57 -4.31 0.58
N LYS A 216 19.28 -3.31 -0.26
CA LYS A 216 19.81 -1.93 -0.13
C LYS A 216 18.91 -1.02 0.71
N ILE A 217 17.69 -1.45 1.03
CA ILE A 217 16.80 -0.74 1.94
C ILE A 217 16.45 -1.68 3.09
N ALA A 218 16.68 -1.23 4.33
CA ALA A 218 16.46 -2.08 5.50
C ALA A 218 15.00 -2.17 5.94
N MET A 219 14.22 -1.11 5.76
CA MET A 219 12.79 -1.07 6.10
C MET A 219 11.98 -0.39 5.00
N TYR A 220 10.78 -0.88 4.73
CA TYR A 220 9.88 -0.25 3.78
C TYR A 220 8.42 -0.48 4.17
N ALA A 221 7.69 0.61 4.43
CA ALA A 221 6.26 0.56 4.72
C ALA A 221 5.49 0.44 3.41
N SER A 222 4.92 -0.73 3.13
CA SER A 222 4.30 -1.01 1.84
C SER A 222 3.10 -1.95 1.94
N GLY A 223 2.49 -2.26 0.80
CA GLY A 223 1.30 -3.11 0.73
C GLY A 223 1.61 -4.60 0.55
N PRO A 224 0.57 -5.47 0.53
CA PRO A 224 0.72 -6.93 0.45
C PRO A 224 1.43 -7.40 -0.84
N PHE A 225 1.38 -6.60 -1.91
CA PHE A 225 2.07 -6.87 -3.18
C PHE A 225 3.59 -7.07 -3.02
N MET A 226 4.19 -6.48 -1.96
CA MET A 226 5.60 -6.70 -1.66
C MET A 226 5.92 -8.15 -1.31
N SER A 227 4.97 -8.90 -0.74
CA SER A 227 5.18 -10.30 -0.33
C SER A 227 5.60 -11.19 -1.51
N GLY A 228 5.01 -10.97 -2.69
CA GLY A 228 5.37 -11.72 -3.90
C GLY A 228 6.77 -11.37 -4.42
N LEU A 229 7.15 -10.09 -4.35
CA LEU A 229 8.48 -9.61 -4.74
C LEU A 229 9.56 -10.13 -3.77
N VAL A 230 9.28 -10.02 -2.49
CA VAL A 230 10.09 -10.54 -1.37
C VAL A 230 10.35 -12.03 -1.51
N ARG A 231 9.32 -12.82 -1.84
CA ARG A 231 9.45 -14.27 -2.04
C ARG A 231 10.41 -14.62 -3.18
N LYS A 232 10.30 -13.91 -4.31
CA LYS A 232 11.18 -14.13 -5.47
C LYS A 232 12.63 -13.77 -5.17
N ALA A 233 12.86 -12.64 -4.50
CA ALA A 233 14.20 -12.19 -4.12
C ALA A 233 14.88 -13.16 -3.14
N SER A 234 14.13 -13.60 -2.11
CA SER A 234 14.66 -14.55 -1.11
C SER A 234 15.05 -15.91 -1.72
N ALA A 235 14.32 -16.36 -2.75
CA ALA A 235 14.62 -17.59 -3.46
C ALA A 235 15.90 -17.49 -4.32
N ALA A 236 16.19 -16.33 -4.91
CA ALA A 236 17.38 -16.10 -5.72
C ALA A 236 18.67 -16.05 -4.88
N ASP A 237 18.60 -15.55 -3.64
CA ASP A 237 19.79 -15.32 -2.81
C ASP A 237 20.27 -16.53 -1.99
N GLY A 238 19.53 -17.66 -1.99
CA GLY A 238 19.91 -18.89 -1.28
C GLY A 238 20.05 -18.75 0.25
N ARG A 239 19.76 -17.58 0.81
CA ARG A 239 19.90 -17.25 2.23
C ARG A 239 18.54 -17.45 2.89
N ALA A 240 18.18 -18.64 3.33
CA ALA A 240 17.01 -18.84 4.21
C ALA A 240 17.49 -18.91 5.67
N ARG A 241 17.44 -17.79 6.42
CA ARG A 241 17.74 -17.72 7.85
C ARG A 241 16.88 -16.67 8.59
N GLY A 242 15.78 -17.15 9.16
CA GLY A 242 15.21 -16.81 10.49
C GLY A 242 14.71 -15.40 10.80
N CYS A 243 13.40 -15.26 11.05
CA CYS A 243 12.80 -14.65 12.26
C CYS A 243 11.27 -14.86 12.22
N GLY A 244 10.65 -15.08 13.39
CA GLY A 244 9.22 -15.37 13.54
C GLY A 244 8.40 -14.19 14.09
N ALA A 245 7.23 -13.95 13.48
CA ALA A 245 5.95 -13.71 14.15
C ALA A 245 4.82 -13.81 13.10
N ALA A 246 4.03 -14.88 13.26
CA ALA A 246 2.67 -15.18 12.77
C ALA A 246 2.04 -14.36 11.61
N ILE A 247 2.32 -14.75 10.35
CA ILE A 247 1.29 -15.19 9.39
C ILE A 247 1.95 -16.30 8.54
N SER A 248 1.57 -17.55 8.80
CA SER A 248 1.93 -18.78 8.06
C SER A 248 3.24 -18.77 7.23
N GLY A 249 4.34 -19.24 7.84
CA GLY A 249 5.48 -19.90 7.16
C GLY A 249 6.34 -19.10 6.16
N GLN A 250 7.67 -19.08 6.41
CA GLN A 250 8.78 -18.68 5.51
C GLN A 250 9.16 -17.17 5.53
N GLN A 251 10.01 -16.69 6.44
CA GLN A 251 11.47 -16.88 6.62
C GLN A 251 12.35 -16.12 5.61
N ASN A 252 12.38 -14.78 5.74
CA ASN A 252 13.59 -13.92 5.74
C ASN A 252 13.31 -12.41 5.80
N LEU A 253 12.08 -12.04 5.45
CA LEU A 253 11.55 -10.69 5.50
C LEU A 253 10.25 -10.78 6.30
N CYS A 254 10.14 -9.99 7.35
CA CYS A 254 8.97 -10.01 8.23
C CYS A 254 8.18 -8.73 8.03
N ALA A 255 6.87 -8.82 8.19
CA ALA A 255 5.97 -7.68 8.24
C ALA A 255 5.62 -7.40 9.71
N LEU A 256 5.80 -6.16 10.17
CA LEU A 256 5.05 -5.67 11.32
C LEU A 256 3.75 -5.03 10.82
N GLY A 257 2.66 -5.22 11.56
CA GLY A 257 1.45 -4.43 11.37
C GLY A 257 1.75 -2.92 11.44
N ILE A 258 0.83 -2.09 10.95
CA ILE A 258 0.96 -0.63 11.11
C ILE A 258 1.12 -0.36 12.59
N LEU A 259 2.30 0.14 12.99
CA LEU A 259 2.55 0.67 14.32
C LEU A 259 1.61 1.86 14.52
N ARG A 260 0.39 1.61 15.03
CA ARG A 260 -0.53 2.65 15.45
C ARG A 260 0.01 3.22 16.76
N ASN A 261 0.11 4.55 16.87
CA ASN A 261 0.51 5.27 18.07
C ASN A 261 1.96 5.03 18.54
N TRP A 262 2.93 5.61 17.83
CA TRP A 262 4.36 5.57 18.17
C TRP A 262 4.69 6.21 19.53
N LYS A 263 3.76 7.01 20.07
CA LYS A 263 3.86 7.64 21.40
C LYS A 263 3.64 6.65 22.56
N ASP A 264 2.91 5.56 22.34
CA ASP A 264 2.46 4.67 23.41
C ASP A 264 3.21 3.33 23.48
N GLY A 265 4.12 3.06 22.53
CA GLY A 265 4.90 1.82 22.49
C GLY A 265 4.06 0.54 22.30
N ARG A 266 2.80 0.67 21.88
CA ARG A 266 1.90 -0.46 21.62
C ARG A 266 1.86 -0.74 20.11
N ALA A 267 2.39 -1.90 19.72
CA ALA A 267 2.31 -2.46 18.37
C ALA A 267 1.04 -3.33 18.22
#